data_AF-A0A0F9CBT0-F1
#
_entry.id   AF-A0A0F9CBT0-F1
#
_cell.length_a   1.000
_cell.length_b   1.000
_cell.length_c   1.000
_cell.angle_alpha   90.00
_cell.angle_beta   90.00
_cell.angle_gamma   90.00
#
_symmetry.space_group_name_H-M   'P 1'
#
loop_
_entity.id
_entity.type
_entity.pdbx_description
1 polymer ?
#
loop_
_entity_poly.entity_id
_entity_poly.type
_entity_poly.pdbx_seq_one_letter_code
_entity_poly.pdbx_strand_id
1 'polypeptide(L)'
;ESRFKQDAENYDILHLAMHTIVNNEDPMYSKLAFAQNVDSLNDGFLNTYEIYNMRFNARMAVLSSCKTGFGKLMKGEGVMSLARGFMYAGCPSIVMTLWEVSDKSGARLMQDFYQSLIKGKSKAEALQEAKLNFLKKADNLKANPYFWSTYVVIGDSSPIYEKSRNYLYWLGGLILAAGIFLIVMRRNQQTKKHKNSDYQPDTMYS
;
A
#
# COMPACT_ATOMS: atom_id res chain seq x y z
N GLU A 1 14.45 -15.17 10.04
CA GLU A 1 15.03 -14.68 8.77
C GLU A 1 14.56 -15.50 7.58
N SER A 2 14.77 -16.82 7.60
CA SER A 2 14.35 -17.79 6.56
C SER A 2 12.90 -17.60 6.10
N ARG A 3 11.95 -17.45 7.04
CA ARG A 3 10.55 -17.17 6.70
C ARG A 3 10.35 -15.87 5.92
N PHE A 4 11.08 -14.82 6.26
CA PHE A 4 11.01 -13.56 5.51
C PHE A 4 11.57 -13.76 4.09
N LYS A 5 12.72 -14.43 3.95
CA LYS A 5 13.31 -14.74 2.64
C LYS A 5 12.38 -15.57 1.75
N GLN A 6 11.59 -16.46 2.34
CA GLN A 6 10.64 -17.32 1.63
C GLN A 6 9.33 -16.60 1.27
N ASP A 7 8.76 -15.82 2.18
CA ASP A 7 7.39 -15.33 2.03
C ASP A 7 7.29 -13.87 1.54
N ALA A 8 8.36 -13.07 1.66
CA ALA A 8 8.28 -11.62 1.43
C ALA A 8 7.88 -11.21 0.01
N GLU A 9 8.09 -12.08 -0.98
CA GLU A 9 7.65 -11.84 -2.36
C GLU A 9 6.12 -11.84 -2.53
N ASN A 10 5.38 -12.41 -1.58
CA ASN A 10 3.93 -12.64 -1.68
C ASN A 10 3.07 -11.55 -1.03
N TYR A 11 3.66 -10.45 -0.57
CA TYR A 11 2.95 -9.40 0.16
C TYR A 11 3.03 -8.04 -0.52
N ASP A 12 1.91 -7.31 -0.52
CA ASP A 12 1.82 -5.92 -0.99
C ASP A 12 2.56 -4.92 -0.10
N ILE A 13 2.66 -5.23 1.20
CA ILE A 13 3.25 -4.35 2.21
C ILE A 13 4.18 -5.18 3.10
N LEU A 14 5.43 -4.72 3.21
CA LEU A 14 6.41 -5.28 4.14
C LEU A 14 6.59 -4.33 5.33
N HIS A 15 6.16 -4.69 6.54
CA HIS A 15 6.41 -3.90 7.74
C HIS A 15 7.51 -4.56 8.57
N LEU A 16 8.66 -3.88 8.68
CA LEU A 16 9.85 -4.36 9.38
C LEU A 16 10.15 -3.46 10.58
N ALA A 17 9.54 -3.81 11.73
CA ALA A 17 9.77 -3.17 13.02
C ALA A 17 10.80 -3.96 13.83
N MET A 18 12.08 -3.79 13.49
CA MET A 18 13.18 -4.57 14.07
C MET A 18 14.44 -3.73 14.24
N HIS A 19 15.45 -4.25 14.94
CA HIS A 19 16.72 -3.55 15.07
C HIS A 19 17.49 -3.56 13.75
N THR A 20 18.05 -2.41 13.39
CA THR A 20 18.97 -2.29 12.25
C THR A 20 20.35 -1.97 12.78
N ILE A 21 21.34 -2.71 12.29
CA ILE A 21 22.75 -2.45 12.51
C ILE A 21 23.26 -1.84 11.22
N VAL A 22 23.64 -0.57 11.26
CA VAL A 22 24.12 0.17 10.10
C VAL A 22 25.64 0.16 10.09
N ASN A 23 26.23 -0.17 8.94
CA ASN A 23 27.64 -0.04 8.67
C ASN A 23 27.84 1.13 7.69
N ASN A 24 28.41 2.25 8.17
CA ASN A 24 28.65 3.44 7.34
C ASN A 24 29.93 3.35 6.51
N GLU A 25 30.85 2.45 6.86
CA GLU A 25 32.09 2.23 6.10
C GLU A 25 31.82 1.29 4.93
N ASP A 26 30.98 0.27 5.16
CA ASP A 26 30.51 -0.64 4.13
C ASP A 26 28.97 -0.83 4.20
N PRO A 27 28.22 0.02 3.47
CA PRO A 27 26.76 0.01 3.51
C PRO A 27 26.11 -1.30 3.05
N MET A 28 26.82 -2.17 2.33
CA MET A 28 26.32 -3.49 1.90
C MET A 28 26.23 -4.49 3.06
N TYR A 29 26.98 -4.28 4.13
CA TYR A 29 26.93 -5.10 5.35
C TYR A 29 26.09 -4.47 6.46
N SER A 30 25.30 -3.44 6.13
CA SER A 30 24.19 -3.05 7.00
C SER A 30 23.16 -4.18 7.06
N LYS A 31 22.54 -4.39 8.21
CA LYS A 31 21.70 -5.59 8.44
C LYS A 31 20.52 -5.36 9.36
N LEU A 32 19.46 -6.09 9.06
CA LEU A 32 18.23 -6.19 9.85
C LEU A 32 18.31 -7.40 10.77
N ALA A 33 18.19 -7.19 12.07
CA ALA A 33 18.26 -8.25 13.08
C ALA A 33 16.88 -8.91 13.26
N PHE A 34 16.76 -10.16 12.87
CA PHE A 34 15.62 -11.01 13.17
C PHE A 34 15.78 -11.64 14.56
N ALA A 35 14.66 -12.08 15.16
CA ALA A 35 14.71 -12.86 16.40
C ALA A 35 15.60 -14.10 16.19
N GLN A 36 16.58 -14.29 17.08
CA GLN A 36 17.58 -15.35 17.01
C GLN A 36 16.91 -16.72 17.21
N ASN A 37 16.45 -17.32 16.13
CA ASN A 37 16.51 -18.76 15.97
C ASN A 37 17.65 -18.98 15.00
N VAL A 38 18.82 -19.37 15.52
CA VAL A 38 19.98 -19.69 14.70
C VAL A 38 19.75 -21.09 14.15
N ASP A 39 19.13 -21.18 12.98
CA ASP A 39 19.11 -22.37 12.13
C ASP A 39 20.46 -22.47 11.37
N SER A 40 20.88 -23.67 10.98
CA SER A 40 22.23 -23.93 10.42
C SER A 40 22.56 -23.17 9.13
N LEU A 41 21.59 -22.47 8.54
CA LEU A 41 21.70 -21.73 7.29
C LEU A 41 21.52 -20.21 7.44
N ASN A 42 21.10 -19.71 8.60
CA ASN A 42 20.78 -18.29 8.81
C ASN A 42 21.42 -17.79 10.10
N ASP A 43 22.09 -16.63 10.03
CA ASP A 43 22.78 -16.03 11.18
C ASP A 43 21.86 -15.13 12.02
N GLY A 44 20.58 -15.03 11.64
CA GLY A 44 19.59 -14.17 12.27
C GLY A 44 19.66 -12.73 11.78
N PHE A 45 20.45 -12.44 10.75
CA PHE A 45 20.60 -11.13 10.16
C PHE A 45 20.30 -11.17 8.67
N LEU A 46 19.51 -10.21 8.21
CA LEU A 46 19.33 -9.97 6.77
C LEU A 46 20.20 -8.79 6.36
N ASN A 47 21.27 -9.06 5.64
CA ASN A 47 22.21 -8.07 5.16
C ASN A 47 21.69 -7.37 3.90
N THR A 48 22.13 -6.13 3.69
CA THR A 48 21.76 -5.34 2.51
C THR A 48 22.11 -6.07 1.21
N TYR A 49 23.30 -6.68 1.10
CA TYR A 49 23.68 -7.43 -0.11
C TYR A 49 22.76 -8.63 -0.41
N GLU A 50 22.14 -9.24 0.62
CA GLU A 50 21.17 -10.31 0.43
C GLU A 50 19.87 -9.75 -0.13
N ILE A 51 19.43 -8.60 0.39
CA ILE A 51 18.24 -7.87 -0.09
C ILE A 51 18.39 -7.53 -1.58
N TYR A 52 19.57 -7.11 -2.05
CA TYR A 52 19.81 -6.83 -3.48
C TYR A 52 19.57 -8.04 -4.39
N ASN A 53 19.71 -9.27 -3.86
CA ASN A 53 19.45 -10.50 -4.60
C ASN A 53 18.01 -11.02 -4.44
N MET A 54 17.17 -10.32 -3.67
CA MET A 54 15.76 -10.66 -3.50
C MET A 54 14.89 -10.04 -4.59
N ARG A 55 13.65 -10.51 -4.67
CA ARG A 55 12.58 -9.92 -5.49
C ARG A 55 11.34 -9.76 -4.65
N PHE A 56 10.82 -8.54 -4.56
CA PHE A 56 9.60 -8.20 -3.85
C PHE A 56 8.55 -7.77 -4.86
N ASN A 57 7.31 -8.24 -4.68
CA ASN A 57 6.13 -7.67 -5.32
C ASN A 57 5.47 -6.59 -4.45
N ALA A 58 6.11 -6.24 -3.34
CA ALA A 58 5.62 -5.25 -2.39
C ALA A 58 5.56 -3.87 -3.04
N ARG A 59 4.44 -3.17 -2.84
CA ARG A 59 4.25 -1.79 -3.30
C ARG A 59 4.79 -0.77 -2.30
N MET A 60 5.07 -1.22 -1.08
CA MET A 60 5.66 -0.41 -0.03
C MET A 60 6.36 -1.27 1.03
N ALA A 61 7.50 -0.81 1.53
CA ALA A 61 8.16 -1.33 2.71
C ALA A 61 8.22 -0.26 3.80
N VAL A 62 7.95 -0.64 5.04
CA VAL A 62 8.08 0.22 6.22
C VAL A 62 9.27 -0.27 7.04
N LEU A 63 10.29 0.55 7.14
CA LEU A 63 11.53 0.29 7.87
C LEU A 63 11.52 1.12 9.17
N SER A 64 10.91 0.56 10.21
CA SER A 64 10.81 1.19 11.53
C SER A 64 11.94 0.67 12.42
N SER A 65 13.15 1.16 12.16
CA SER A 65 14.36 0.57 12.71
C SER A 65 15.44 1.61 12.99
N CYS A 66 15.40 2.21 14.17
CA CYS A 66 16.47 3.07 14.66
C CYS A 66 16.87 2.62 16.07
N LYS A 67 17.78 1.66 16.15
CA LYS A 67 18.69 1.54 17.30
C LYS A 67 20.09 1.27 16.77
N THR A 68 20.87 2.33 16.61
CA THR A 68 22.33 2.22 16.62
C THR A 68 22.80 3.19 17.69
N GLY A 69 23.50 2.66 18.69
CA GLY A 69 23.71 3.29 19.99
C GLY A 69 24.07 4.79 19.99
N PHE A 70 23.59 5.45 21.04
CA PHE A 70 24.06 6.75 21.51
C PHE A 70 23.92 7.92 20.54
N GLY A 71 22.70 8.40 20.30
CA GLY A 71 22.42 9.83 20.00
C GLY A 71 23.17 10.48 18.82
N LYS A 72 23.91 9.71 18.02
CA LYS A 72 24.63 10.19 16.86
C LYS A 72 23.65 10.17 15.71
N LEU A 73 23.39 11.36 15.16
CA LEU A 73 22.85 11.52 13.81
C LEU A 73 23.57 10.53 12.89
N MET A 74 22.82 9.54 12.41
CA MET A 74 23.37 8.62 11.43
C MET A 74 23.76 9.43 10.20
N LYS A 75 24.98 9.25 9.69
CA LYS A 75 25.25 9.63 8.31
C LYS A 75 24.23 8.86 7.47
N GLY A 76 23.39 9.58 6.72
CA GLY A 76 22.20 9.00 6.08
C GLY A 76 22.50 7.85 5.12
N GLU A 77 23.75 7.62 4.74
CA GLU A 77 24.16 6.64 3.73
C GLU A 77 23.77 5.20 4.04
N GLY A 78 23.88 4.73 5.29
CA GLY A 78 23.60 3.33 5.60
C GLY A 78 22.11 2.99 5.78
N VAL A 79 21.28 3.91 6.30
CA VAL A 79 19.81 3.74 6.27
C VAL A 79 19.29 3.91 4.83
N MET A 80 19.88 4.84 4.07
CA MET A 80 19.62 4.97 2.64
C MET A 80 20.06 3.74 1.86
N SER A 81 21.13 3.02 2.24
CA SER A 81 21.56 1.82 1.52
C SER A 81 20.57 0.68 1.66
N LEU A 82 19.99 0.50 2.85
CA LEU A 82 18.88 -0.44 3.06
C LEU A 82 17.68 -0.05 2.22
N ALA A 83 17.28 1.22 2.26
CA ALA A 83 16.18 1.72 1.44
C ALA A 83 16.41 1.44 -0.06
N ARG A 84 17.62 1.73 -0.55
CA ARG A 84 18.02 1.44 -1.94
C ARG A 84 17.99 -0.05 -2.24
N GLY A 85 18.42 -0.91 -1.30
CA GLY A 85 18.32 -2.37 -1.43
C GLY A 85 16.88 -2.83 -1.63
N PHE A 86 15.95 -2.36 -0.78
CA PHE A 86 14.52 -2.67 -0.96
C PHE A 86 13.96 -2.13 -2.27
N MET A 87 14.34 -0.91 -2.67
CA MET A 87 13.90 -0.33 -3.95
C MET A 87 14.44 -1.12 -5.15
N TYR A 88 15.71 -1.51 -5.11
CA TYR A 88 16.33 -2.35 -6.14
C TYR A 88 15.67 -3.72 -6.23
N ALA A 89 15.34 -4.32 -5.09
CA ALA A 89 14.65 -5.59 -5.00
C ALA A 89 13.18 -5.52 -5.45
N GLY A 90 12.67 -4.37 -5.89
CA GLY A 90 11.33 -4.24 -6.49
C GLY A 90 10.29 -3.51 -5.64
N CYS A 91 10.67 -2.93 -4.50
CA CYS A 91 9.76 -2.16 -3.66
C CYS A 91 9.79 -0.65 -4.00
N PRO A 92 8.83 -0.10 -4.77
CA PRO A 92 8.93 1.25 -5.34
C PRO A 92 8.77 2.38 -4.30
N SER A 93 8.33 2.05 -3.08
CA SER A 93 8.06 3.02 -2.02
C SER A 93 8.61 2.55 -0.68
N ILE A 94 9.31 3.43 0.03
CA ILE A 94 9.87 3.14 1.35
C ILE A 94 9.35 4.16 2.35
N VAL A 95 8.82 3.68 3.46
CA VAL A 95 8.50 4.49 4.64
C VAL A 95 9.55 4.18 5.70
N MET A 96 10.25 5.18 6.22
CA MET A 96 11.30 4.96 7.22
C MET A 96 11.32 6.04 8.28
N THR A 97 11.95 5.75 9.41
CA THR A 97 12.20 6.72 10.48
C THR A 97 13.54 7.42 10.29
N LEU A 98 13.56 8.74 10.50
CA LEU A 98 14.76 9.57 10.48
C LEU A 98 15.59 9.44 11.78
N TRP A 99 14.93 9.16 12.91
CA TRP A 99 15.54 8.94 14.23
C TRP A 99 14.73 7.92 15.03
N GLU A 100 15.24 7.55 16.21
CA GLU A 100 14.56 6.63 17.13
C GLU A 100 13.18 7.15 17.51
N VAL A 101 12.16 6.34 17.21
CA VAL A 101 10.77 6.67 17.50
C VAL A 101 10.38 6.13 18.87
N SER A 102 9.64 6.91 19.66
CA SER A 102 8.99 6.38 20.86
C SER A 102 7.96 5.31 20.48
N ASP A 103 8.02 4.13 21.07
CA ASP A 103 7.13 3.00 20.77
C ASP A 103 5.64 3.39 20.74
N LYS A 104 5.17 4.17 21.73
CA LYS A 104 3.77 4.61 21.82
C LYS A 104 3.39 5.56 20.68
N SER A 105 4.26 6.51 20.34
CA SER A 105 4.00 7.47 19.26
C SER A 105 4.08 6.80 17.89
N GLY A 106 5.07 5.93 17.70
CA GLY A 106 5.26 5.17 16.46
C GLY A 106 4.08 4.25 16.16
N ALA A 107 3.66 3.45 17.13
CA ALA A 107 2.50 2.56 16.98
C ALA A 107 1.23 3.33 16.60
N ARG A 108 1.00 4.48 17.25
CA ARG A 108 -0.18 5.31 16.98
C ARG A 108 -0.15 5.96 15.58
N LEU A 109 0.98 6.53 15.18
CA LEU A 109 1.14 7.06 13.82
C LEU A 109 0.91 5.98 12.77
N MET A 110 1.45 4.79 13.01
CA MET A 110 1.34 3.70 12.05
C MET A 110 -0.08 3.14 11.96
N GLN A 111 -0.79 3.06 13.09
CA GLN A 111 -2.20 2.71 13.10
C GLN A 111 -3.03 3.67 12.24
N ASP A 112 -2.90 4.98 12.47
CA ASP A 112 -3.63 6.00 11.71
C ASP A 112 -3.22 5.99 10.23
N PHE A 113 -1.93 5.79 9.93
CA PHE A 113 -1.40 5.67 8.57
C PHE A 113 -2.04 4.50 7.81
N TYR A 114 -2.05 3.30 8.38
CA TYR A 114 -2.66 2.14 7.73
C TYR A 114 -4.17 2.30 7.56
N GLN A 115 -4.86 2.92 8.52
CA GLN A 115 -6.28 3.24 8.38
C GLN A 115 -6.54 4.18 7.20
N SER A 116 -5.73 5.21 7.00
CA SER A 116 -5.85 6.10 5.85
C SER A 116 -5.50 5.43 4.52
N LEU A 117 -4.49 4.56 4.51
CA LEU A 117 -4.16 3.75 3.32
C LEU A 117 -5.34 2.88 2.88
N ILE A 118 -5.99 2.16 3.81
CA ILE A 118 -7.15 1.29 3.52
C ILE A 118 -8.32 2.10 2.95
N LYS A 119 -8.46 3.38 3.33
CA LYS A 119 -9.45 4.31 2.75
C LYS A 119 -9.11 4.78 1.33
N GLY A 120 -8.01 4.31 0.77
CA GLY A 120 -7.53 4.62 -0.58
C GLY A 120 -6.80 5.95 -0.71
N LYS A 121 -6.24 6.45 0.39
CA LYS A 121 -5.33 7.61 0.35
C LYS A 121 -3.98 7.22 -0.22
N SER A 122 -3.31 8.18 -0.85
CA SER A 122 -1.91 8.04 -1.24
C SER A 122 -1.03 7.86 0.01
N LYS A 123 0.16 7.28 -0.14
CA LYS A 123 1.08 7.04 0.98
C LYS A 123 1.49 8.36 1.65
N ALA A 124 1.72 9.41 0.86
CA ALA A 124 2.05 10.72 1.38
C ALA A 124 0.88 11.36 2.15
N GLU A 125 -0.33 11.33 1.61
CA GLU A 125 -1.53 11.85 2.28
C GLU A 125 -1.85 11.07 3.55
N ALA A 126 -1.76 9.74 3.51
CA ALA A 126 -2.00 8.89 4.67
C ALA A 126 -1.03 9.23 5.81
N LEU A 127 0.25 9.48 5.50
CA LEU A 127 1.24 9.85 6.51
C LEU A 127 1.00 11.26 7.05
N GLN A 128 0.64 12.20 6.18
CA GLN A 128 0.27 13.56 6.58
C GLN A 128 -0.95 13.53 7.53
N GLU A 129 -1.99 12.78 7.18
CA GLU A 129 -3.21 12.64 7.99
C GLU A 129 -2.89 12.02 9.36
N ALA A 130 -2.06 10.98 9.40
CA ALA A 130 -1.60 10.37 10.65
C ALA A 130 -0.88 11.38 11.56
N LYS A 131 0.03 12.20 10.99
CA LYS A 131 0.74 13.26 11.73
C LYS A 131 -0.21 14.33 12.28
N LEU A 132 -1.16 14.78 11.47
CA LEU A 132 -2.17 15.76 11.90
C LEU A 132 -3.08 15.20 12.99
N ASN A 133 -3.51 13.94 12.87
CA ASN A 133 -4.34 13.26 13.88
C ASN A 133 -3.59 13.02 15.19
N PHE A 134 -2.28 12.78 15.12
CA PHE A 134 -1.41 12.73 16.28
C PHE A 134 -1.39 14.08 17.01
N LEU A 135 -1.07 15.17 16.29
CA LEU A 135 -1.00 16.53 16.82
C LEU A 135 -2.30 17.00 17.47
N LYS A 136 -3.46 16.69 16.88
CA LYS A 136 -4.77 17.04 17.44
C LYS A 136 -5.03 16.47 18.84
N LYS A 137 -4.39 15.35 19.21
CA LYS A 137 -4.54 14.72 20.53
C LYS A 137 -3.23 14.73 21.32
N ALA A 138 -2.25 15.53 20.90
CA ALA A 138 -0.97 15.63 21.57
C ALA A 138 -1.09 16.56 22.78
N ASP A 139 -0.46 16.18 23.89
CA ASP A 139 -0.17 17.10 24.99
C ASP A 139 1.03 18.01 24.61
N ASN A 140 1.36 18.99 25.47
CA ASN A 140 2.45 19.93 25.23
C ASN A 140 3.80 19.25 24.98
N LEU A 141 4.05 18.07 25.56
CA LEU A 141 5.29 17.34 25.35
C LEU A 141 5.28 16.65 23.98
N LYS A 142 4.19 15.97 23.64
CA LYS A 142 4.03 15.23 22.38
C LYS A 142 3.87 16.13 21.16
N ALA A 143 3.54 17.41 21.35
CA ALA A 143 3.53 18.40 20.27
C ALA A 143 4.93 18.63 19.66
N ASN A 144 5.99 18.29 20.41
CA ASN A 144 7.36 18.38 19.91
C ASN A 144 7.55 17.50 18.66
N PRO A 145 8.16 18.02 17.57
CA PRO A 145 8.44 17.28 16.33
C PRO A 145 9.09 15.92 16.53
N TYR A 146 9.93 15.77 17.56
CA TYR A 146 10.57 14.51 17.92
C TYR A 146 9.59 13.32 17.95
N PHE A 147 8.33 13.53 18.36
CA PHE A 147 7.36 12.45 18.51
C PHE A 147 6.54 12.14 17.25
N TRP A 148 6.39 13.08 16.32
CA TRP A 148 5.46 12.94 15.18
C TRP A 148 6.11 13.08 13.81
N SER A 149 7.25 13.74 13.69
CA SER A 149 7.90 13.99 12.38
C SER A 149 8.92 12.94 11.99
N THR A 150 9.05 11.85 12.76
CA THR A 150 10.02 10.75 12.55
C THR A 150 9.91 10.08 11.19
N TYR A 151 8.69 9.75 10.76
CA TYR A 151 8.46 8.97 9.54
C TYR A 151 8.49 9.84 8.28
N VAL A 152 9.11 9.32 7.23
CA VAL A 152 9.13 9.91 5.88
C VAL A 152 8.78 8.85 4.83
N VAL A 153 8.22 9.28 3.70
CA VAL A 153 7.96 8.44 2.52
C VAL A 153 8.96 8.83 1.42
N ILE A 154 9.58 7.83 0.80
CA ILE A 154 10.53 7.98 -0.30
C ILE A 154 10.09 7.09 -1.46
N GLY A 155 10.16 7.60 -2.69
CA GLY A 155 9.74 6.87 -3.90
C GLY A 155 8.28 7.10 -4.26
N ASP A 156 7.63 6.07 -4.79
CA ASP A 156 6.25 6.16 -5.29
C ASP A 156 5.24 6.43 -4.16
N SER A 157 4.52 7.53 -4.25
CA SER A 157 3.50 7.92 -3.27
C SER A 157 2.09 7.44 -3.60
N SER A 158 1.85 6.79 -4.74
CA SER A 158 0.52 6.38 -5.20
C SER A 158 -0.27 5.54 -4.18
N PRO A 159 -1.62 5.57 -4.19
CA PRO A 159 -2.45 4.75 -3.30
C PRO A 159 -2.18 3.25 -3.45
N ILE A 160 -2.18 2.53 -2.33
CA ILE A 160 -2.11 1.07 -2.32
C ILE A 160 -3.50 0.48 -2.59
N TYR A 161 -4.54 1.01 -1.96
CA TYR A 161 -5.90 0.53 -2.19
C TYR A 161 -6.59 1.50 -3.13
N GLU A 162 -6.98 1.04 -4.32
CA GLU A 162 -7.82 1.84 -5.18
C GLU A 162 -9.25 1.85 -4.66
N LYS A 163 -9.87 3.03 -4.61
CA LYS A 163 -11.30 3.12 -4.34
C LYS A 163 -12.04 2.55 -5.54
N SER A 164 -12.55 1.32 -5.40
CA SER A 164 -13.23 0.59 -6.46
C SER A 164 -14.28 1.47 -7.16
N ARG A 165 -13.96 1.90 -8.39
CA ARG A 165 -14.86 2.66 -9.25
C ARG A 165 -15.83 1.75 -10.01
N ASN A 166 -15.90 0.47 -9.62
CA ASN A 166 -16.65 -0.59 -10.28
C ASN A 166 -18.16 -0.32 -10.27
N TYR A 167 -18.66 0.44 -9.28
CA TYR A 167 -20.06 0.83 -9.23
C TYR A 167 -20.49 1.67 -10.46
N LEU A 168 -19.62 2.56 -10.96
CA LEU A 168 -19.91 3.38 -12.13
C LEU A 168 -19.94 2.54 -13.42
N TYR A 169 -19.05 1.55 -13.53
CA TYR A 169 -19.06 0.61 -14.65
C TYR A 169 -20.28 -0.31 -14.62
N TRP A 170 -20.68 -0.78 -13.44
CA TRP A 170 -21.93 -1.53 -13.25
C TRP A 170 -23.17 -0.71 -13.61
N LEU A 171 -23.23 0.56 -13.18
CA LEU A 171 -24.31 1.48 -13.56
C LEU A 171 -24.34 1.75 -15.06
N GLY A 172 -23.17 1.98 -15.67
CA GLY A 172 -23.05 2.13 -17.12
C GLY A 172 -23.51 0.89 -17.88
N GLY A 173 -23.13 -0.31 -17.39
CA GLY A 173 -23.58 -1.59 -17.94
C GLY A 173 -25.09 -1.80 -17.83
N LEU A 174 -25.71 -1.45 -16.69
CA LEU A 174 -27.15 -1.53 -16.49
C LEU A 174 -27.92 -0.55 -17.40
N ILE A 175 -27.43 0.67 -17.57
CA ILE A 175 -28.04 1.67 -18.46
C ILE A 175 -27.96 1.19 -19.92
N LEU A 176 -26.82 0.65 -20.35
CA LEU A 176 -26.65 0.06 -21.68
C LEU A 176 -27.61 -1.12 -21.90
N ALA A 177 -27.70 -2.04 -20.93
CA ALA A 177 -28.60 -3.18 -21.00
C ALA A 177 -30.08 -2.76 -21.09
N ALA A 178 -30.50 -1.77 -20.28
CA ALA A 178 -31.84 -1.21 -20.32
C ALA A 178 -32.14 -0.53 -21.67
N GLY A 179 -31.18 0.20 -22.22
CA GLY A 179 -31.28 0.82 -23.55
C GLY A 179 -31.46 -0.20 -24.66
N ILE A 180 -30.65 -1.27 -24.67
CA ILE A 180 -30.78 -2.39 -25.62
C ILE A 180 -32.14 -3.07 -25.47
N PHE A 181 -32.56 -3.33 -24.23
CA PHE A 181 -33.85 -3.96 -23.95
C PHE A 181 -35.03 -3.13 -24.47
N LEU A 182 -35.01 -1.80 -24.28
CA LEU A 182 -36.02 -0.89 -24.81
C LEU A 182 -36.05 -0.88 -26.35
N ILE A 183 -34.88 -0.92 -27.00
CA ILE A 183 -34.79 -1.00 -28.47
C ILE A 183 -35.39 -2.33 -28.97
N VAL A 184 -35.07 -3.45 -28.35
CA VAL A 184 -35.61 -4.77 -28.71
C VAL A 184 -37.12 -4.83 -28.47
N MET A 185 -37.62 -4.32 -27.34
CA MET A 185 -39.06 -4.24 -27.07
C MET A 185 -39.79 -3.40 -28.12
N ARG A 186 -39.24 -2.24 -28.52
CA ARG A 186 -39.84 -1.41 -29.57
C ARG A 186 -39.91 -2.12 -30.91
N ARG A 187 -38.85 -2.84 -31.31
CA ARG A 187 -38.85 -3.65 -32.55
C ARG A 187 -39.88 -4.78 -32.50
N ASN A 188 -40.01 -5.45 -31.37
CA ASN A 188 -41.01 -6.52 -31.17
C ASN A 188 -42.46 -5.99 -31.13
N GLN A 189 -42.69 -4.76 -30.67
CA GLN A 189 -44.02 -4.15 -30.71
C GLN A 189 -44.41 -3.71 -32.12
N GLN A 190 -43.48 -3.19 -32.92
CA GLN A 190 -43.74 -2.80 -34.31
C GLN A 190 -44.08 -4.00 -35.21
N THR A 191 -43.35 -5.12 -35.05
CA THR A 191 -43.63 -6.36 -35.79
C THR A 191 -45.00 -6.95 -35.45
N LYS A 192 -45.43 -6.88 -34.18
CA LYS A 192 -46.80 -7.28 -33.79
C LYS A 192 -47.89 -6.37 -34.36
N LYS A 193 -47.66 -5.06 -34.44
CA LYS A 193 -48.62 -4.11 -35.05
C LYS A 193 -48.81 -4.35 -36.54
N HIS A 194 -47.73 -4.63 -37.29
CA HIS A 194 -47.83 -4.91 -38.73
C HIS A 194 -48.61 -6.20 -39.00
N LYS A 195 -48.41 -7.24 -38.18
CA LYS A 195 -49.10 -8.53 -38.32
C LYS A 195 -50.59 -8.49 -37.98
N ASN A 196 -51.02 -7.57 -37.10
CA ASN A 196 -52.43 -7.35 -36.77
C ASN A 196 -53.16 -6.46 -37.80
N SER A 197 -52.44 -5.69 -38.63
CA SER A 197 -53.02 -4.88 -39.70
C SER A 197 -53.40 -5.70 -40.94
N ASP A 198 -52.77 -6.86 -41.14
CA ASP A 198 -53.04 -7.77 -42.27
C ASP A 198 -54.18 -8.78 -41.98
N TYR A 199 -54.80 -8.72 -40.80
CA TYR A 199 -55.89 -9.61 -40.40
C TYR A 199 -57.21 -8.83 -40.30
N GLN A 200 -57.68 -8.32 -41.44
CA GLN A 200 -59.05 -7.83 -41.58
C GLN A 200 -59.82 -8.93 -42.33
N PRO A 201 -60.72 -9.69 -41.67
CA PRO A 201 -61.49 -10.72 -42.37
C PRO A 201 -62.41 -10.03 -43.38
N ASP A 202 -62.24 -10.34 -44.65
CA ASP A 202 -63.17 -9.96 -45.71
C ASP A 202 -64.56 -10.49 -45.37
N THR A 203 -65.40 -9.63 -44.82
CA THR A 203 -66.84 -9.86 -44.73
C THR A 203 -67.40 -9.73 -46.15
N MET A 204 -67.42 -10.83 -46.89
CA MET A 204 -68.21 -10.93 -48.12
C MET A 204 -69.69 -11.15 -47.76
N TYR A 205 -70.48 -10.16 -48.14
CA TYR A 205 -71.93 -10.26 -48.28
C TYR A 205 -72.31 -11.33 -49.31
N SER A 206 -73.27 -12.20 -48.94
CA SER A 206 -74.28 -12.84 -49.80
C SER A 206 -74.98 -13.95 -49.00
#